data_AF-A0A392V831-F1
#
_entry.id   AF-A0A392V831-F1
#
_cell.length_a   1.000
_cell.length_b   1.000
_cell.length_c   1.000
_cell.angle_alpha   90.00
_cell.angle_beta   90.00
_cell.angle_gamma   90.00
#
_symmetry.space_group_name_H-M   'P 1'
#
loop_
_entity.id
_entity.type
_entity.pdbx_description
1 polymer ?
#
loop_
_entity_poly.entity_id
_entity_poly.type
_entity_poly.pdbx_seq_one_letter_code
_entity_poly.pdbx_strand_id
1 'polypeptide(L)' 'MGIPSFYGWLADKYPMVVVDSVEEELVVINRVHIPVDTTNKNPNNIEYDNLYLDMN' A
#
# COMPACT_ATOMS: atom_id res chain seq x y z
N MET A 1 -16.64 13.76 14.44
CA MET A 1 -15.59 14.12 13.47
C MET A 1 -15.66 13.09 12.35
N GLY A 2 -15.77 13.52 11.09
CA GLY A 2 -15.78 12.59 9.96
C GLY A 2 -14.36 12.10 9.61
N ILE A 3 -14.26 11.08 8.75
CA ILE A 3 -12.98 10.51 8.29
C ILE A 3 -12.02 11.60 7.76
N PRO A 4 -12.43 12.55 6.91
CA PRO A 4 -11.51 13.57 6.40
C PRO A 4 -10.94 14.49 7.49
N SER A 5 -11.75 14.84 8.49
CA SER A 5 -11.32 15.71 9.59
C SER A 5 -10.36 14.99 10.54
N PHE A 6 -10.60 13.70 10.81
CA PHE A 6 -9.71 12.91 11.66
C PHE A 6 -8.38 12.61 10.96
N TYR A 7 -8.44 12.20 9.69
CA TYR A 7 -7.24 11.96 8.89
C TYR A 7 -6.38 13.22 8.75
N GLY A 8 -6.99 14.36 8.40
CA GLY A 8 -6.27 15.63 8.29
C GLY A 8 -5.56 16.02 9.59
N TRP A 9 -6.27 15.93 10.73
CA TRP A 9 -5.67 16.20 12.03
C TRP A 9 -4.49 15.26 12.36
N LEU A 10 -4.59 13.97 12.01
CA LEU A 10 -3.53 12.99 12.23
C LEU A 10 -2.29 13.29 11.38
N ALA A 11 -2.50 13.60 10.10
CA ALA A 11 -1.45 13.95 9.16
C ALA A 11 -0.71 15.24 9.57
N ASP A 12 -1.45 16.26 10.01
CA ASP A 12 -0.87 17.54 10.47
C ASP A 12 -0.07 17.35 11.77
N LYS A 13 -0.59 16.57 12.72
CA LYS A 13 0.03 16.40 14.04
C LYS A 13 1.21 15.44 14.01
N TYR A 14 1.18 14.41 13.17
CA TYR A 14 2.20 13.37 13.09
C TYR A 14 2.56 13.08 11.62
N PRO A 15 3.29 13.98 10.95
CA PRO A 15 3.52 13.89 9.50
C PRO A 15 4.22 12.61 9.04
N MET A 16 4.97 11.93 9.92
CA MET A 16 5.70 10.69 9.60
C MET A 16 4.82 9.42 9.62
N VAL A 17 3.56 9.49 10.04
CA VAL A 17 2.68 8.29 10.08
C VAL A 17 2.01 7.99 8.75
N VAL A 18 2.00 8.97 7.84
CA VAL A 18 1.50 8.81 6.48
C VAL A 18 2.69 8.53 5.58
N VAL A 19 2.66 7.38 4.91
CA VAL A 19 3.66 6.96 3.93
C VAL A 19 2.95 6.44 2.69
N ASP A 20 3.54 6.65 1.54
CA ASP A 20 3.04 6.09 0.29
C ASP A 20 3.32 4.58 0.26
N SER A 21 2.37 3.80 -0.25
CA SER A 21 2.60 2.38 -0.53
C SER A 21 3.37 2.24 -1.84
N VAL A 22 4.46 1.50 -1.80
CA VAL A 22 5.23 1.15 -3.00
C VAL A 22 4.65 -0.12 -3.59
N GLU A 23 4.25 -0.05 -4.87
CA GLU A 23 3.69 -1.17 -5.62
C GLU A 23 4.61 -1.55 -6.78
N GLU A 24 4.68 -2.85 -7.09
CA GLU A 24 5.38 -3.32 -8.29
C GLU A 24 4.44 -3.24 -9.50
N GLU A 25 4.91 -2.67 -10.59
CA GLU A 25 4.13 -2.53 -11.82
C GLU A 25 4.25 -3.76 -12.73
N LEU A 26 3.17 -4.09 -13.43
CA LEU A 26 3.14 -5.17 -14.40
C LEU A 26 4.10 -4.89 -15.55
N VAL A 27 4.99 -5.84 -15.83
CA VAL A 27 5.88 -5.76 -16.99
C VAL A 27 5.14 -6.25 -18.24
N VAL A 28 5.15 -5.44 -19.30
CA VAL A 28 4.57 -5.81 -20.61
C VAL A 28 5.68 -6.21 -21.57
N ILE A 29 5.70 -7.48 -21.98
CA ILE A 29 6.63 -8.01 -22.99
C ILE A 29 5.81 -8.55 -24.16
N ASN A 30 6.07 -8.06 -25.38
CA ASN A 30 5.38 -8.51 -26.60
C ASN A 30 3.84 -8.49 -26.50
N ARG A 31 3.27 -7.46 -25.86
CA ARG A 31 1.82 -7.29 -25.58
C ARG A 31 1.23 -8.30 -24.60
N VAL A 32 2.06 -9.08 -23.90
CA VAL A 32 1.64 -9.95 -22.81
C VAL A 32 1.98 -9.27 -21.48
N HIS A 33 0.97 -9.16 -20.60
CA HIS A 33 1.17 -8.69 -19.23
C HIS A 33 1.68 -9.85 -18.38
N ILE A 34 2.87 -9.68 -17.81
CA ILE A 34 3.43 -10.62 -16.83
C ILE A 34 2.93 -10.18 -15.45
N PRO A 35 2.24 -11.06 -14.69
CA PRO A 35 1.76 -10.73 -13.35
C PRO A 35 2.93 -10.49 -12.40
N VAL A 36 2.70 -9.63 -11.41
CA VAL A 36 3.64 -9.41 -10.30
C VAL A 36 3.79 -10.70 -9.50
N ASP A 37 5.04 -11.07 -9.19
CA ASP A 37 5.34 -12.21 -8.34
C ASP A 37 5.36 -11.78 -6.87
N THR A 38 4.25 -12.02 -6.19
CA THR A 38 4.03 -11.68 -4.78
C THR A 38 4.80 -12.57 -3.79
N THR A 39 5.62 -13.52 -4.26
CA THR A 39 6.48 -14.33 -3.38
C THR A 39 7.83 -13.67 -3.10
N ASN A 40 8.18 -12.65 -3.87
CA ASN A 40 9.35 -11.83 -3.62
C ASN A 40 9.16 -10.94 -2.39
N LYS A 41 10.27 -10.39 -1.90
CA LYS A 41 10.25 -9.44 -0.78
C LYS A 41 9.34 -8.25 -1.08
N ASN A 42 8.61 -7.81 -0.07
CA ASN A 42 7.74 -6.65 -0.20
C ASN A 42 8.56 -5.39 -0.57
N PRO A 43 8.21 -4.64 -1.63
CA PRO A 43 8.92 -3.42 -2.04
C PRO A 43 8.90 -2.30 -0.98
N ASN A 44 7.99 -2.36 -0.02
CA ASN A 44 7.93 -1.45 1.13
C ASN A 44 9.01 -1.76 2.19
N ASN A 45 9.82 -2.81 1.99
CA ASN A 45 10.83 -3.31 2.93
C ASN A 45 10.29 -3.71 4.31
N ILE A 46 8.98 -3.97 4.39
CA ILE A 46 8.28 -4.42 5.59
C ILE A 46 7.39 -5.58 5.18
N GLU A 47 7.55 -6.71 5.87
CA GLU A 47 6.72 -7.90 5.67
C GLU A 47 5.54 -7.91 6.63
N TYR A 48 4.43 -8.52 6.20
CA TYR A 48 3.20 -8.62 6.97
C TYR A 48 2.75 -10.08 7.04
N ASP A 49 2.48 -10.58 8.25
CA ASP A 49 2.02 -11.95 8.44
C ASP A 49 0.51 -12.10 8.22
N ASN A 50 -0.27 -11.07 8.58
CA ASN A 50 -1.72 -11.11 8.60
C ASN A 50 -2.30 -9.90 7.88
N LEU A 51 -3.23 -10.13 6.95
CA LEU A 51 -4.02 -9.10 6.27
C LEU A 51 -5.48 -9.20 6.73
N TYR A 52 -6.00 -8.13 7.31
CA TYR A 52 -7.40 -8.03 7.75
C TYR A 52 -8.18 -7.17 6.77
N LEU A 53 -9.31 -7.68 6.27
CA LEU A 53 -10.19 -7.01 5.33
C LEU A 53 -11.54 -6.70 5.99
N ASP A 54 -11.92 -5.43 6.04
CA ASP A 54 -13.27 -5.02 6.42
C ASP A 54 -14.19 -5.15 5.19
N MET A 55 -15.10 -6.13 5.23
CA MET A 55 -15.95 -6.54 4.10
C MET A 55 -17.41 -6.09 4.24
N ASN A 56 -17.71 -5.22 5.22
CA ASN A 56 -19.06 -4.71 5.43
C ASN A 56 -19.59 -3.88 4.25
#